data_AF-A0A7W6NYD4-F1
#
_entry.id   AF-A0A7W6NYD4-F1
#
_cell.length_a   1.000
_cell.length_b   1.000
_cell.length_c   1.000
_cell.angle_alpha   90.00
_cell.angle_beta   90.00
_cell.angle_gamma   90.00
#
_symmetry.space_group_name_H-M   'P 1'
#
loop_
_entity.id
_entity.type
_entity.pdbx_description
1 polymer ?
#
loop_
_entity_poly.entity_id
_entity_poly.type
_entity_poly.pdbx_seq_one_letter_code
_entity_poly.pdbx_strand_id
1 'polypeptide(L)' 'MTARDMEYFARRAREEREHADRSDDMTARRVHQEMAERYSARLRDIVAVRPVPQT' A
#
# COMPACT_ATOMS: atom_id res chain seq x y z
N MET A 1 -12.53 9.79 0.44
CA MET A 1 -11.22 9.34 0.98
C MET A 1 -10.30 10.54 1.09
N THR A 2 -9.55 10.63 2.18
CA THR A 2 -8.79 11.82 2.59
C THR A 2 -7.30 11.70 2.26
N ALA A 3 -6.57 12.80 2.36
CA ALA A 3 -5.10 12.78 2.25
C ALA A 3 -4.43 11.87 3.29
N ARG A 4 -5.03 11.77 4.48
CA ARG A 4 -4.59 10.89 5.56
C ARG A 4 -4.69 9.41 5.19
N ASP A 5 -5.74 9.03 4.44
CA ASP A 5 -5.90 7.65 3.96
C ASP A 5 -4.77 7.32 2.97
N MET A 6 -4.47 8.21 2.03
CA MET A 6 -3.39 8.00 1.05
C MET A 6 -2.04 7.84 1.74
N GLU A 7 -1.71 8.70 2.70
CA GLU A 7 -0.47 8.61 3.47
C GLU A 7 -0.39 7.30 4.24
N TYR A 8 -1.49 6.89 4.89
CA TYR A 8 -1.57 5.63 5.60
C TYR A 8 -1.27 4.44 4.67
N PHE A 9 -1.96 4.34 3.53
CA PHE A 9 -1.78 3.21 2.61
C PHE A 9 -0.39 3.21 1.97
N ALA A 10 0.16 4.37 1.63
CA ALA A 10 1.52 4.49 1.12
C ALA A 10 2.56 4.02 2.16
N ARG A 11 2.43 4.48 3.42
CA ARG A 11 3.33 4.11 4.49
C ARG A 11 3.25 2.61 4.80
N ARG A 12 2.05 2.05 4.92
CA ARG A 12 1.86 0.62 5.18
C ARG A 12 2.39 -0.24 4.05
N ALA A 13 2.17 0.13 2.78
CA ALA A 13 2.73 -0.60 1.65
C ALA A 13 4.26 -0.68 1.69
N ARG A 14 4.93 0.40 2.12
CA ARG A 14 6.38 0.44 2.31
C ARG A 14 6.84 -0.45 3.47
N GLU A 15 6.20 -0.32 4.64
CA GLU A 15 6.51 -1.12 5.83
C GLU A 15 6.39 -2.63 5.54
N GLU A 16 5.33 -3.06 4.86
CA GLU A 16 5.13 -4.47 4.51
C GLU A 16 6.24 -5.00 3.57
N ARG A 17 6.72 -4.19 2.63
CA ARG A 17 7.88 -4.59 1.79
C ARG A 17 9.15 -4.75 2.62
N GLU A 18 9.42 -3.82 3.54
CA GLU A 18 10.56 -3.91 4.46
C GLU A 18 10.46 -5.10 5.41
N HIS A 19 9.24 -5.52 5.77
CA HIS A 19 9.04 -6.74 6.55
C HIS A 19 9.27 -8.00 5.71
N ALA A 20 8.80 -8.03 4.45
CA ALA A 20 9.07 -9.14 3.53
C ALA A 20 10.57 -9.36 3.30
N ASP A 21 11.32 -8.26 3.08
CA ASP A 21 12.76 -8.31 2.81
C ASP A 21 13.57 -8.81 4.01
N ARG A 22 13.11 -8.51 5.24
CA ARG A 22 13.76 -8.94 6.48
C ARG A 22 13.29 -10.31 6.99
N SER A 23 12.24 -10.87 6.40
CA SER A 23 11.66 -12.13 6.88
C SER A 23 12.38 -13.32 6.29
N ASP A 24 12.89 -14.21 7.14
CA ASP A 24 13.49 -15.50 6.74
C ASP A 24 12.43 -16.60 6.55
N ASP A 25 11.24 -16.42 7.10
CA ASP A 25 10.11 -17.32 6.90
C ASP A 25 9.43 -17.02 5.56
N MET A 26 9.48 -17.99 4.65
CA MET A 26 8.91 -17.87 3.30
C MET A 26 7.40 -17.62 3.30
N THR A 27 6.66 -18.14 4.28
CA THR A 27 5.22 -17.91 4.43
C THR A 27 4.97 -16.48 4.90
N ALA A 28 5.70 -16.03 5.92
CA ALA A 28 5.56 -14.65 6.41
C ALA A 28 5.96 -13.63 5.34
N ARG A 29 7.06 -13.88 4.61
CA ARG A 29 7.49 -13.08 3.46
C ARG A 29 6.38 -12.95 2.42
N ARG A 30 5.73 -14.06 2.06
CA ARG A 30 4.62 -14.05 1.10
C ARG A 30 3.44 -13.23 1.59
N VAL A 31 3.05 -13.39 2.85
CA VAL A 31 1.94 -12.61 3.44
C VAL A 31 2.26 -11.11 3.41
N HIS A 32 3.47 -10.71 3.79
CA HIS A 32 3.90 -9.32 3.71
C HIS A 32 3.86 -8.75 2.29
N GLN A 33 4.29 -9.54 1.29
CA GLN A 33 4.19 -9.15 -0.13
C GLN A 33 2.74 -8.95 -0.57
N GLU A 34 1.86 -9.91 -0.27
CA GLU A 34 0.43 -9.80 -0.60
C GLU A 34 -0.22 -8.58 0.07
N MET A 35 0.15 -8.27 1.31
CA MET A 35 -0.35 -7.08 2.00
C MET A 35 0.17 -5.79 1.39
N ALA A 36 1.45 -5.72 1.00
CA ALA A 36 2.01 -4.58 0.29
C ALA A 36 1.29 -4.31 -1.05
N GLU A 37 0.94 -5.37 -1.78
CA GLU A 37 0.17 -5.27 -3.02
C GLU A 37 -1.25 -4.75 -2.77
N ARG A 38 -1.95 -5.27 -1.76
CA ARG A 38 -3.30 -4.80 -1.39
C ARG A 38 -3.31 -3.32 -1.02
N TYR A 39 -2.35 -2.86 -0.21
CA TYR A 39 -2.25 -1.44 0.14
C TYR A 39 -1.91 -0.57 -1.07
N SER A 40 -1.04 -1.05 -1.97
CA SER A 40 -0.70 -0.35 -3.21
C SER A 40 -1.89 -0.24 -4.15
N ALA A 41 -2.67 -1.31 -4.29
CA ALA A 41 -3.91 -1.32 -5.07
C ALA A 41 -4.93 -0.35 -4.47
N ARG A 42 -5.11 -0.40 -3.14
CA ARG A 42 -6.03 0.52 -2.46
C ARG A 42 -5.64 1.96 -2.68
N LEU A 43 -4.35 2.31 -2.59
CA LEU A 43 -3.83 3.65 -2.85
C LEU A 43 -4.16 4.12 -4.27
N ARG A 44 -3.96 3.26 -5.29
CA ARG A 44 -4.29 3.57 -6.68
C ARG A 44 -5.77 3.89 -6.85
N ASP A 45 -6.65 3.13 -6.20
CA ASP A 45 -8.10 3.41 -6.23
C ASP A 45 -8.41 4.81 -5.65
N ILE A 46 -7.75 5.21 -4.55
CA ILE A 46 -7.96 6.54 -3.96
C ILE A 46 -7.55 7.64 -4.92
N VAL A 47 -6.37 7.48 -5.52
CA VAL A 47 -5.81 8.44 -6.45
C VAL A 47 -6.69 8.56 -7.70
N ALA A 48 -7.20 7.44 -8.20
CA ALA A 48 -8.13 7.40 -9.34
C ALA A 48 -9.50 8.01 -9.04
N VAL A 49 -9.99 7.92 -7.80
CA VAL A 49 -11.29 8.45 -7.39
C VAL A 49 -11.26 9.97 -7.12
N ARG A 50 -10.09 10.57 -6.88
CA ARG A 50 -9.97 12.03 -6.79
C ARG A 50 -10.16 12.64 -8.20
N PRO A 51 -11.25 13.40 -8.47
CA PRO A 51 -11.39 14.06 -9.76
C PRO A 51 -10.27 15.09 -9.91
N VAL A 52 -9.58 15.04 -11.05
CA VAL A 52 -8.74 16.14 -11.52
C VAL A 52 -9.63 17.39 -11.56
N PRO A 53 -9.24 18.51 -10.95
CA PRO A 53 -10.03 19.74 -11.07
C PRO A 53 -10.10 20.10 -12.55
N GLN A 54 -11.30 20.04 -13.14
CA GLN A 54 -11.53 20.57 -14.48
C GLN A 54 -11.30 22.07 -14.40
N THR A 55 -10.25 22.52 -15.09
CA THR A 55 -9.86 23.93 -15.19
C THR A 55 -10.65 24.58 -16.31
#